data_AF-A0AAV4FU26-F1
#
_entry.id   AF-A0AAV4FU26-F1
#
_cell.length_a   1.000
_cell.length_b   1.000
_cell.length_c   1.000
_cell.angle_alpha   90.00
_cell.angle_beta   90.00
_cell.angle_gamma   90.00
#
_symmetry.space_group_name_H-M   'P 1'
#
loop_
_entity.id
_entity.type
_entity.pdbx_description
1 polymer ?
#
loop_
_entity_poly.entity_id
_entity_poly.type
_entity_poly.pdbx_seq_one_letter_code
_entity_poly.pdbx_strand_id
1 'polypeptide(L)'
;MRDDLQLNRSDLDLIFTAIDALWPFEEATREISGEKFTTIAKVIPMIRGLKEQMSIKLKKKNCPMARELQTQLNQRFSCPEESFIWAASTFLDPRFKKLSFKDQKETLEAVKRRLSQQSPPPEPEEFQPEQEVCPQASVLKRKDSIWASHDEAVESQKQTVEQPTVRPVMEMDKYEKEIVLPRAKNPLLWWKVNGCTMPGLEKLAKKYLSCPATSTPSERLFSKAGELINQRRSNISDKNINVVLFLNKNLKW
;
A
#
# COMPACT_ATOMS: atom_id res chain seq x y z
N MET A 1 5.41 40.32 -32.02
CA MET A 1 5.39 39.02 -31.31
C MET A 1 4.02 38.42 -31.58
N ARG A 2 3.91 37.12 -31.91
CA ARG A 2 2.61 36.46 -32.06
C ARG A 2 2.07 36.15 -30.67
N ASP A 3 1.03 36.85 -30.24
CA ASP A 3 0.38 36.68 -28.92
C ASP A 3 -0.25 35.29 -28.76
N ASP A 4 -0.45 34.60 -29.87
CA ASP A 4 -0.94 33.23 -30.04
C ASP A 4 0.07 32.12 -29.64
N LEU A 5 1.29 32.49 -29.21
CA LEU A 5 2.32 31.57 -28.67
C LEU A 5 2.53 31.69 -27.16
N GLN A 6 1.77 32.53 -26.46
CA GLN A 6 1.91 32.75 -25.03
C GLN A 6 0.75 32.13 -24.24
N LEU A 7 1.07 31.42 -23.15
CA LEU A 7 0.06 30.88 -22.23
C LEU A 7 -0.78 32.04 -21.69
N ASN A 8 -2.08 32.02 -22.01
CA ASN A 8 -3.00 33.03 -21.48
C ASN A 8 -3.41 32.67 -20.04
N ARG A 9 -4.13 33.57 -19.36
CA ARG A 9 -4.56 33.35 -17.96
C ARG A 9 -5.45 32.11 -17.81
N SER A 10 -6.32 31.84 -18.80
CA SER A 10 -7.20 30.68 -18.81
C SER A 10 -6.41 29.38 -18.92
N ASP A 11 -5.35 29.36 -19.73
CA ASP A 11 -4.45 28.21 -19.86
C ASP A 11 -3.70 27.93 -18.56
N LEU A 12 -3.20 28.99 -17.91
CA LEU A 12 -2.55 28.87 -16.60
C LEU A 12 -3.52 28.36 -15.52
N ASP A 13 -4.75 28.87 -15.48
CA ASP A 13 -5.79 28.38 -14.56
C ASP A 13 -6.12 26.91 -14.82
N LEU A 14 -6.19 26.49 -16.09
CA LEU A 14 -6.39 25.09 -16.45
C LEU A 14 -5.22 24.22 -15.97
N ILE A 15 -3.98 24.67 -16.16
CA ILE A 15 -2.78 23.96 -15.68
C ILE A 15 -2.81 23.82 -14.16
N PHE A 16 -3.09 24.89 -13.41
CA PHE A 16 -3.15 24.83 -11.96
C PHE A 16 -4.25 23.89 -11.45
N THR A 17 -5.42 23.90 -12.09
CA THR A 17 -6.50 22.97 -11.73
C THR A 17 -6.16 21.51 -12.09
N ALA A 18 -5.44 21.27 -13.18
CA ALA A 18 -4.97 19.94 -13.54
C ALA A 18 -3.91 19.43 -12.54
N ILE A 19 -2.96 20.29 -12.13
CA ILE A 19 -1.97 19.96 -11.10
C ILE A 19 -2.67 19.61 -9.78
N ASP A 20 -3.65 20.41 -9.35
CA ASP A 20 -4.41 20.14 -8.13
C ASP A 20 -5.17 18.80 -8.21
N ALA A 21 -5.73 18.46 -9.38
CA ALA A 21 -6.42 17.19 -9.61
C ALA A 21 -5.46 15.99 -9.65
N LEU A 22 -4.24 16.16 -10.17
CA LEU A 22 -3.24 15.11 -10.29
C LEU A 22 -2.44 14.90 -8.99
N TRP A 23 -2.42 15.88 -8.09
CA TRP A 23 -1.63 15.81 -6.86
C TRP A 23 -1.91 14.54 -6.02
N PRO A 24 -3.17 14.12 -5.77
CA PRO A 24 -3.44 12.86 -5.07
C PRO A 24 -2.89 11.64 -5.81
N PHE A 25 -2.86 11.64 -7.15
CA PHE A 25 -2.31 10.52 -7.92
C PHE A 25 -0.80 10.45 -7.78
N GLU A 26 -0.11 11.59 -7.75
CA GLU A 26 1.33 11.65 -7.46
C GLU A 26 1.63 11.05 -6.08
N GLU A 27 0.86 11.42 -5.06
CA GLU A 27 1.01 10.88 -3.71
C GLU A 27 0.77 9.36 -3.68
N ALA A 28 -0.29 8.87 -4.33
CA ALA A 28 -0.58 7.44 -4.41
C ALA A 28 0.53 6.68 -5.14
N THR A 29 0.96 7.15 -6.32
CA THR A 29 2.00 6.52 -7.11
C THR A 29 3.31 6.43 -6.33
N ARG A 30 3.73 7.52 -5.67
CA ARG A 30 4.95 7.51 -4.84
C ARG A 30 4.86 6.48 -3.72
N GLU A 31 3.69 6.34 -3.10
CA GLU A 31 3.47 5.40 -2.00
C GLU A 31 3.51 3.93 -2.47
N ILE A 32 2.85 3.59 -3.59
CA ILE A 32 2.75 2.20 -4.10
C ILE A 32 3.97 1.75 -4.91
N SER A 33 4.81 2.68 -5.38
CA SER A 33 6.08 2.41 -6.06
C SER A 33 7.26 2.23 -5.11
N GLY A 34 7.01 2.16 -3.80
CA GLY A 34 8.00 1.84 -2.78
C GLY A 34 8.49 0.38 -2.86
N GLU A 35 9.69 0.12 -2.34
CA GLU A 35 10.27 -1.24 -2.28
C GLU A 35 10.70 -1.67 -0.88
N LYS A 36 10.83 -0.73 0.07
CA LYS A 36 11.37 -0.98 1.43
C LYS A 36 10.27 -1.27 2.47
N PHE A 37 9.02 -1.30 2.06
CA PHE A 37 7.87 -1.49 2.93
C PHE A 37 6.73 -2.17 2.16
N THR A 38 5.76 -2.75 2.87
CA THR A 38 4.58 -3.37 2.25
C THR A 38 3.74 -2.34 1.49
N THR A 39 3.61 -2.55 0.19
CA THR A 39 2.82 -1.71 -0.73
C THR A 39 1.46 -2.31 -1.08
N ILE A 40 1.35 -3.64 -1.22
CA ILE A 40 0.13 -4.27 -1.73
C ILE A 40 -1.09 -4.07 -0.82
N ALA A 41 -0.88 -4.05 0.49
CA ALA A 41 -1.93 -3.76 1.46
C ALA A 41 -2.46 -2.31 1.38
N LYS A 42 -1.74 -1.42 0.70
CA LYS A 42 -2.14 -0.02 0.51
C LYS A 42 -3.04 0.17 -0.71
N VAL A 43 -3.15 -0.81 -1.61
CA VAL A 43 -3.89 -0.68 -2.89
C VAL A 43 -5.35 -0.28 -2.68
N ILE A 44 -6.10 -1.03 -1.84
CA ILE A 44 -7.51 -0.73 -1.56
C ILE A 44 -7.65 0.64 -0.86
N PRO A 45 -6.92 0.94 0.23
CA PRO A 45 -6.95 2.27 0.85
C PRO A 45 -6.67 3.40 -0.15
N MET A 46 -5.70 3.23 -1.06
CA MET A 46 -5.35 4.23 -2.06
C MET A 46 -6.45 4.46 -3.08
N ILE A 47 -7.04 3.41 -3.63
CA ILE A 47 -8.16 3.54 -4.57
C ILE A 47 -9.33 4.27 -3.90
N ARG A 48 -9.68 3.88 -2.67
CA ARG A 48 -10.79 4.50 -1.93
C ARG A 48 -10.52 5.98 -1.65
N GLY A 49 -9.33 6.30 -1.15
CA GLY A 49 -8.96 7.69 -0.87
C GLY A 49 -8.84 8.53 -2.15
N LEU A 50 -8.38 7.98 -3.27
CA LEU A 50 -8.39 8.68 -4.56
C LEU A 50 -9.81 9.00 -5.02
N LYS A 51 -10.74 8.05 -4.91
CA LYS A 51 -12.17 8.29 -5.20
C LYS A 51 -12.76 9.37 -4.29
N GLU A 52 -12.43 9.34 -3.00
CA GLU A 52 -12.87 10.35 -2.03
C GLU A 52 -12.32 11.74 -2.38
N GLN A 53 -11.03 11.86 -2.65
CA GLN A 53 -10.37 13.12 -3.02
C GLN A 53 -10.91 13.69 -4.32
N MET A 54 -11.16 12.86 -5.34
CA MET A 54 -11.76 13.32 -6.59
C MET A 54 -13.20 13.82 -6.39
N SER A 55 -14.00 13.13 -5.59
CA SER A 55 -15.34 13.56 -5.21
C SER A 55 -15.33 14.91 -4.47
N ILE A 56 -14.42 15.09 -3.51
CA ILE A 56 -14.24 16.36 -2.78
C ILE A 56 -13.86 17.50 -3.74
N LYS A 57 -12.87 17.27 -4.61
CA LYS A 57 -12.41 18.27 -5.58
C LYS A 57 -13.52 18.66 -6.54
N LEU A 58 -14.28 17.69 -7.07
CA LEU A 58 -15.42 17.95 -7.97
C LEU A 58 -16.53 18.76 -7.30
N LYS A 59 -16.80 18.53 -6.00
CA LYS A 59 -17.77 19.33 -5.23
C LYS A 59 -17.29 20.76 -5.02
N LYS A 60 -15.99 20.97 -4.79
CA LYS A 60 -15.41 22.30 -4.54
C LYS A 60 -15.29 23.12 -5.82
N LYS A 61 -14.76 22.53 -6.88
CA LYS A 61 -14.57 23.15 -8.20
C LYS A 61 -14.65 22.08 -9.26
N ASN A 62 -15.67 22.17 -10.11
CA ASN A 62 -15.82 21.26 -11.23
C ASN A 62 -14.64 21.42 -12.21
N CYS A 63 -13.78 20.41 -12.28
CA CYS A 63 -12.60 20.36 -13.14
C CYS A 63 -12.73 19.19 -14.12
N PRO A 64 -12.56 19.41 -15.45
CA PRO A 64 -12.64 18.34 -16.44
C PRO A 64 -11.67 17.18 -16.15
N MET A 65 -10.43 17.49 -15.74
CA MET A 65 -9.42 16.49 -15.40
C MET A 65 -9.87 15.65 -14.20
N ALA A 66 -10.32 16.28 -13.10
CA ALA A 66 -10.81 15.54 -11.93
C ALA A 66 -12.03 14.67 -12.26
N ARG A 67 -12.89 15.11 -13.19
CA ARG A 67 -14.06 14.34 -13.64
C ARG A 67 -13.64 13.10 -14.39
N GLU A 68 -12.74 13.25 -15.36
CA GLU A 68 -12.24 12.11 -16.13
C GLU A 68 -11.50 11.12 -15.23
N LEU A 69 -10.65 11.62 -14.33
CA LEU A 69 -9.96 10.80 -13.34
C LEU A 69 -10.95 10.03 -12.43
N GLN A 70 -12.03 10.67 -11.97
CA GLN A 70 -13.08 10.00 -11.20
C GLN A 70 -13.78 8.90 -12.01
N THR A 71 -14.11 9.17 -13.28
CA THR A 71 -14.71 8.18 -14.19
C THR A 71 -13.79 6.99 -14.38
N GLN A 72 -12.53 7.22 -14.71
CA GLN A 72 -11.53 6.15 -14.90
C GLN A 72 -11.30 5.35 -13.62
N LEU A 73 -11.25 5.99 -12.46
CA LEU A 73 -11.15 5.30 -11.17
C LEU A 73 -12.35 4.38 -10.93
N ASN A 74 -13.56 4.82 -11.24
CA ASN A 74 -14.77 4.03 -11.06
C ASN A 74 -14.88 2.90 -12.09
N GLN A 75 -14.44 3.13 -13.32
CA GLN A 75 -14.46 2.12 -14.38
C GLN A 75 -13.42 1.03 -14.15
N ARG A 76 -12.18 1.41 -13.81
CA ARG A 76 -11.06 0.46 -13.66
C ARG A 76 -11.02 -0.20 -12.29
N PHE A 77 -11.48 0.50 -11.26
CA PHE A 77 -11.42 0.04 -9.88
C PHE A 77 -12.80 0.13 -9.23
N SER A 78 -13.83 -0.39 -9.89
CA SER A 78 -15.20 -0.44 -9.36
C SER A 78 -15.25 -1.11 -7.99
N CYS A 79 -14.75 -2.34 -7.91
CA CYS A 79 -14.75 -3.20 -6.72
C CYS A 79 -13.35 -3.80 -6.45
N PRO A 80 -12.37 -3.01 -5.97
CA PRO A 80 -11.01 -3.52 -5.75
C PRO A 80 -10.93 -4.64 -4.70
N GLU A 81 -11.90 -4.73 -3.80
CA GLU A 81 -11.99 -5.76 -2.76
C GLU A 81 -12.38 -7.15 -3.30
N GLU A 82 -12.92 -7.27 -4.53
CA GLU A 82 -13.17 -8.58 -5.18
C GLU A 82 -11.87 -9.34 -5.46
N SER A 83 -10.77 -8.61 -5.66
CA SER A 83 -9.44 -9.21 -5.76
C SER A 83 -9.03 -9.76 -4.40
N PHE A 84 -9.12 -11.09 -4.25
CA PHE A 84 -8.75 -11.76 -3.01
C PHE A 84 -7.34 -11.40 -2.54
N ILE A 85 -6.36 -11.26 -3.44
CA ILE A 85 -4.99 -10.93 -3.05
C ILE A 85 -4.92 -9.53 -2.43
N TRP A 86 -5.59 -8.55 -3.03
CA TRP A 86 -5.62 -7.18 -2.50
C TRP A 86 -6.39 -7.12 -1.18
N ALA A 87 -7.54 -7.78 -1.10
CA ALA A 87 -8.37 -7.80 0.09
C ALA A 87 -7.69 -8.55 1.25
N ALA A 88 -7.12 -9.73 1.00
CA ALA A 88 -6.34 -10.48 1.99
C ALA A 88 -5.14 -9.68 2.49
N SER A 89 -4.37 -9.05 1.58
CA SER A 89 -3.22 -8.23 1.97
C SER A 89 -3.64 -7.02 2.81
N THR A 90 -4.71 -6.33 2.41
CA THR A 90 -5.24 -5.17 3.13
C THR A 90 -5.77 -5.57 4.50
N PHE A 91 -6.43 -6.73 4.60
CA PHE A 91 -6.93 -7.26 5.85
C PHE A 91 -5.81 -7.70 6.80
N LEU A 92 -4.80 -8.41 6.29
CA LEU A 92 -3.66 -8.89 7.08
C LEU A 92 -2.69 -7.76 7.48
N ASP A 93 -2.86 -6.54 6.95
CA ASP A 93 -2.12 -5.38 7.42
C ASP A 93 -2.84 -4.77 8.64
N PRO A 94 -2.20 -4.75 9.84
CA PRO A 94 -2.81 -4.24 11.06
C PRO A 94 -3.22 -2.77 10.97
N ARG A 95 -2.67 -2.03 10.01
CA ARG A 95 -3.03 -0.64 9.73
C ARG A 95 -4.38 -0.52 9.04
N PHE A 96 -4.80 -1.48 8.22
CA PHE A 96 -5.96 -1.32 7.33
C PHE A 96 -7.12 -2.29 7.60
N LYS A 97 -6.89 -3.31 8.42
CA LYS A 97 -7.80 -4.45 8.72
C LYS A 97 -9.29 -4.13 8.94
N LYS A 98 -9.64 -2.96 9.47
CA LYS A 98 -11.04 -2.54 9.75
C LYS A 98 -11.50 -1.43 8.81
N LEU A 99 -10.67 -0.41 8.63
CA LEU A 99 -11.07 0.86 8.04
C LEU A 99 -11.32 0.78 6.53
N SER A 100 -10.67 -0.15 5.85
CA SER A 100 -10.78 -0.31 4.39
C SER A 100 -12.02 -1.07 3.93
N PHE A 101 -12.74 -1.73 4.85
CA PHE A 101 -13.88 -2.62 4.54
C PHE A 101 -15.22 -2.13 5.12
N LYS A 102 -15.33 -0.86 5.53
CA LYS A 102 -16.52 -0.31 6.19
C LYS A 102 -17.84 -0.62 5.47
N ASP A 103 -17.82 -0.55 4.14
CA ASP A 103 -19.00 -0.76 3.27
C ASP A 103 -19.07 -2.17 2.66
N GLN A 104 -18.11 -3.06 2.98
CA GLN A 104 -17.96 -4.36 2.34
C GLN A 104 -17.75 -5.50 3.35
N LYS A 105 -18.72 -5.64 4.26
CA LYS A 105 -18.69 -6.68 5.30
C LYS A 105 -18.74 -8.08 4.70
N GLU A 106 -19.56 -8.31 3.67
CA GLU A 106 -19.69 -9.63 3.03
C GLU A 106 -18.38 -10.07 2.36
N THR A 107 -17.74 -9.17 1.62
CA THR A 107 -16.43 -9.41 1.01
C THR A 107 -15.38 -9.73 2.06
N LEU A 108 -15.37 -8.97 3.17
CA LEU A 108 -14.46 -9.21 4.28
C LEU A 108 -14.66 -10.61 4.90
N GLU A 109 -15.91 -11.02 5.14
CA GLU A 109 -16.20 -12.36 5.66
C GLU A 109 -15.81 -13.48 4.69
N ALA A 110 -15.97 -13.27 3.37
CA ALA A 110 -15.48 -14.20 2.36
C ALA A 110 -13.95 -14.33 2.38
N VAL A 111 -13.24 -13.21 2.53
CA VAL A 111 -11.77 -13.16 2.64
C VAL A 111 -11.31 -13.88 3.91
N LYS A 112 -11.91 -13.59 5.06
CA LYS A 112 -11.61 -14.25 6.34
C LYS A 112 -11.76 -15.76 6.22
N ARG A 113 -12.89 -16.23 5.69
CA ARG A 113 -13.15 -17.66 5.48
C ARG A 113 -12.07 -18.33 4.64
N ARG A 114 -11.68 -17.70 3.53
CA ARG A 114 -10.66 -18.23 2.63
C ARG A 114 -9.24 -18.17 3.22
N LEU A 115 -8.95 -17.22 4.10
CA LEU A 115 -7.70 -17.18 4.86
C LEU A 115 -7.66 -18.31 5.89
N SER A 116 -8.75 -18.53 6.63
CA SER A 116 -8.83 -19.62 7.61
C SER A 116 -8.64 -21.01 6.97
N GLN A 117 -9.13 -21.21 5.75
CA GLN A 117 -8.92 -22.45 4.97
C GLN A 117 -7.46 -22.64 4.52
N GLN A 118 -6.69 -21.55 4.37
CA GLN A 118 -5.29 -21.59 3.94
C GLN A 118 -4.30 -21.60 5.10
N SER A 119 -4.78 -21.43 6.35
CA SER A 119 -3.92 -21.47 7.51
C SER A 119 -3.33 -22.88 7.67
N PRO A 120 -2.00 -23.04 7.66
CA PRO A 120 -1.39 -24.33 7.94
C PRO A 120 -1.67 -24.75 9.39
N PRO A 121 -1.61 -26.06 9.71
CA PRO A 121 -1.68 -26.54 11.08
C PRO A 121 -0.54 -25.94 11.92
N PRO A 122 -0.75 -25.77 13.24
CA PRO A 122 0.27 -25.19 14.11
C PRO A 122 1.49 -26.12 14.19
N GLU A 123 2.61 -25.67 13.65
CA GLU A 123 3.92 -26.28 13.84
C GLU A 123 4.68 -25.50 14.93
N PRO A 124 5.43 -26.17 15.82
CA PRO A 124 6.30 -25.50 16.76
C PRO A 124 7.56 -24.99 16.02
N GLU A 125 7.67 -23.67 15.81
CA GLU A 125 8.91 -23.04 15.38
C GLU A 125 9.66 -22.43 16.59
N GLU A 126 10.96 -22.76 16.70
CA GLU A 126 11.89 -22.22 17.70
C GLU A 126 12.25 -20.76 17.37
N PHE A 127 12.26 -19.90 18.39
CA PHE A 127 12.44 -18.46 18.25
C PHE A 127 13.89 -18.02 18.55
N GLN A 128 14.47 -17.18 17.69
CA GLN A 128 15.66 -16.38 17.99
C GLN A 128 15.31 -14.88 17.85
N PRO A 129 15.37 -14.08 18.93
CA PRO A 129 15.08 -12.65 18.85
C PRO A 129 16.29 -11.87 18.38
N GLU A 130 16.27 -11.39 17.14
CA GLU A 130 17.10 -10.25 16.72
C GLU A 130 16.27 -8.96 16.71
N GLN A 131 16.64 -8.03 17.59
CA GLN A 131 16.06 -6.70 17.70
C GLN A 131 16.72 -5.75 16.69
N GLU A 132 15.96 -5.30 15.68
CA GLU A 132 16.31 -4.11 14.90
C GLU A 132 15.41 -2.95 15.30
N VAL A 133 16.02 -1.81 15.61
CA VAL A 133 15.34 -0.55 15.95
C VAL A 133 14.87 0.12 14.66
N CYS A 134 13.60 0.49 14.61
CA CYS A 134 12.96 1.04 13.41
C CYS A 134 13.16 2.57 13.33
N PRO A 135 13.57 3.14 12.18
CA PRO A 135 13.52 4.58 11.94
C PRO A 135 12.07 5.06 11.92
N GLN A 136 11.76 6.11 12.71
CA GLN A 136 10.46 6.75 12.69
C GLN A 136 10.39 7.73 11.52
N ALA A 137 9.50 7.50 10.57
CA ALA A 137 9.19 8.49 9.54
C ALA A 137 8.13 9.47 10.08
N SER A 138 8.48 10.74 10.17
CA SER A 138 7.53 11.82 10.43
C SER A 138 6.62 12.00 9.21
N VAL A 139 5.35 11.67 9.36
CA VAL A 139 4.34 11.87 8.31
C VAL A 139 3.82 13.31 8.39
N LEU A 140 4.00 14.08 7.32
CA LEU A 140 3.42 15.41 7.19
C LEU A 140 1.89 15.29 7.06
N LYS A 141 1.15 15.81 8.04
CA LYS A 141 -0.32 15.82 8.04
C LYS A 141 -0.83 16.96 7.17
N ARG A 142 -1.17 16.67 5.91
CA ARG A 142 -1.87 17.61 5.02
C ARG A 142 -3.35 17.25 4.97
N LYS A 143 -4.23 18.25 5.04
CA LYS A 143 -5.70 18.03 4.96
C LYS A 143 -6.15 17.42 3.62
N ASP A 144 -5.37 17.63 2.56
CA ASP A 144 -5.66 17.11 1.22
C ASP A 144 -4.95 15.77 0.93
N SER A 145 -4.38 15.11 1.96
CA SER A 145 -3.74 13.80 1.78
C SER A 145 -4.79 12.70 1.62
N ILE A 146 -4.48 11.72 0.78
CA ILE A 146 -5.30 10.52 0.58
C ILE A 146 -5.55 9.77 1.89
N TRP A 147 -4.64 9.91 2.87
CA TRP A 147 -4.70 9.23 4.15
C TRP A 147 -5.50 9.97 5.23
N ALA A 148 -6.00 11.18 4.97
CA ALA A 148 -6.61 12.03 5.99
C ALA A 148 -7.76 11.33 6.75
N SER A 149 -8.70 10.70 6.02
CA SER A 149 -9.84 9.98 6.61
C SER A 149 -9.43 8.73 7.38
N HIS A 150 -8.33 8.08 6.97
CA HIS A 150 -7.76 6.94 7.66
C HIS A 150 -7.07 7.35 8.96
N ASP A 151 -6.18 8.34 8.90
CA ASP A 151 -5.40 8.80 10.05
C ASP A 151 -6.32 9.38 11.14
N GLU A 152 -7.42 10.04 10.78
CA GLU A 152 -8.47 10.49 11.70
C GLU A 152 -9.21 9.32 12.38
N ALA A 153 -9.57 8.28 11.62
CA ALA A 153 -10.29 7.13 12.16
C ALA A 153 -9.45 6.26 13.10
N VAL A 154 -8.12 6.20 12.90
CA VAL A 154 -7.20 5.48 13.80
C VAL A 154 -7.08 6.20 15.15
N GLU A 155 -7.03 7.54 15.16
CA GLU A 155 -6.90 8.32 16.40
C GLU A 155 -8.12 8.12 17.32
N SER A 156 -9.31 7.98 16.74
CA SER A 156 -10.56 7.74 17.47
C SER A 156 -10.69 6.34 18.10
N GLN A 157 -9.80 5.39 17.81
CA GLN A 157 -9.87 4.00 18.29
C GLN A 157 -8.98 3.68 19.50
N LYS A 158 -8.27 4.65 20.09
CA LYS A 158 -7.28 4.42 21.16
C LYS A 158 -7.85 3.94 22.52
N GLN A 159 -9.15 3.72 22.66
CA GLN A 159 -9.75 3.18 23.88
C GLN A 159 -10.22 1.75 23.64
N THR A 160 -9.87 0.85 24.56
CA THR A 160 -10.27 -0.58 24.72
C THR A 160 -9.22 -1.62 24.29
N VAL A 161 -8.57 -2.24 25.28
CA VAL A 161 -7.88 -3.54 25.14
C VAL A 161 -8.18 -4.38 26.38
N GLU A 162 -8.91 -5.48 26.21
CA GLU A 162 -8.94 -6.60 27.15
C GLU A 162 -8.49 -7.86 26.40
N GLN A 163 -7.61 -8.66 27.03
CA GLN A 163 -7.13 -9.92 26.48
C GLN A 163 -7.98 -11.11 26.96
N PRO A 164 -8.19 -12.11 26.10
CA PRO A 164 -7.71 -13.44 26.49
C PRO A 164 -7.10 -14.27 25.34
N THR A 165 -6.44 -15.34 25.77
CA THR A 165 -5.68 -16.39 25.05
C THR A 165 -6.49 -17.31 24.13
N VAL A 166 -5.80 -18.00 23.19
CA VAL A 166 -6.04 -19.36 22.60
C VAL A 166 -6.31 -19.43 21.05
N ARG A 167 -5.93 -20.58 20.42
CA ARG A 167 -6.26 -21.33 19.15
C ARG A 167 -6.64 -20.66 17.79
N PRO A 168 -6.47 -21.36 16.62
CA PRO A 168 -6.57 -20.80 15.26
C PRO A 168 -7.90 -20.14 14.83
N VAL A 169 -9.04 -20.59 15.35
CA VAL A 169 -10.34 -19.92 15.12
C VAL A 169 -10.42 -18.60 15.91
N MET A 170 -9.73 -18.52 17.04
CA MET A 170 -9.59 -17.32 17.84
C MET A 170 -8.41 -16.43 17.44
N GLU A 171 -7.47 -16.90 16.60
CA GLU A 171 -6.42 -16.03 16.04
C GLU A 171 -7.04 -14.90 15.23
N MET A 172 -8.06 -15.21 14.43
CA MET A 172 -8.80 -14.23 13.63
C MET A 172 -9.56 -13.25 14.54
N ASP A 173 -10.30 -13.76 15.52
CA ASP A 173 -11.07 -12.94 16.47
C ASP A 173 -10.15 -12.05 17.32
N LYS A 174 -9.00 -12.59 17.73
CA LYS A 174 -7.96 -11.85 18.45
C LYS A 174 -7.40 -10.73 17.58
N TYR A 175 -6.98 -11.06 16.35
CA TYR A 175 -6.47 -10.08 15.40
C TYR A 175 -7.48 -8.97 15.11
N GLU A 176 -8.76 -9.31 15.01
CA GLU A 176 -9.82 -8.33 14.80
C GLU A 176 -10.04 -7.45 16.04
N LYS A 177 -9.91 -7.96 17.26
CA LYS A 177 -10.04 -7.14 18.48
C LYS A 177 -8.87 -6.20 18.71
N GLU A 178 -7.67 -6.53 18.23
CA GLU A 178 -6.49 -5.67 18.35
C GLU A 178 -6.71 -4.26 17.80
N ILE A 179 -6.02 -3.27 18.38
CA ILE A 179 -6.06 -1.87 17.91
C ILE A 179 -5.54 -1.76 16.46
N VAL A 180 -6.04 -0.77 15.74
CA VAL A 180 -5.53 -0.47 14.40
C VAL A 180 -4.18 0.23 14.53
N LEU A 181 -3.19 -0.26 13.81
CA LEU A 181 -1.83 0.24 13.88
C LEU A 181 -1.72 1.60 13.16
N PRO A 182 -1.09 2.63 13.75
CA PRO A 182 -0.82 3.87 13.04
C PRO A 182 -0.01 3.65 11.76
N ARG A 183 -0.34 4.40 10.69
CA ARG A 183 0.26 4.25 9.37
C ARG A 183 1.79 4.32 9.34
N ALA A 184 2.36 5.15 10.22
CA ALA A 184 3.80 5.37 10.34
C ALA A 184 4.58 4.15 10.88
N LYS A 185 3.91 3.17 11.49
CA LYS A 185 4.55 1.96 12.00
C LYS A 185 4.65 0.87 10.92
N ASN A 186 5.67 0.01 11.04
CA ASN A 186 5.89 -1.08 10.10
C ASN A 186 5.01 -2.30 10.45
N PRO A 187 4.13 -2.76 9.55
CA PRO A 187 3.25 -3.90 9.82
C PRO A 187 4.03 -5.24 9.91
N LEU A 188 5.15 -5.39 9.21
CA LEU A 188 5.96 -6.62 9.27
C LEU A 188 6.64 -6.77 10.63
N LEU A 189 7.09 -5.67 11.23
CA LEU A 189 7.62 -5.68 12.60
C LEU A 189 6.52 -5.99 13.61
N TRP A 190 5.31 -5.49 13.40
CA TRP A 190 4.17 -5.85 14.24
C TRP A 190 3.90 -7.36 14.18
N TRP A 191 3.90 -7.95 12.98
CA TRP A 191 3.77 -9.41 12.82
C TRP A 191 4.94 -10.17 13.44
N LYS A 192 6.17 -9.65 13.39
CA LYS A 192 7.33 -10.29 14.07
C LYS A 192 7.16 -10.35 15.59
N VAL A 193 6.54 -9.33 16.20
CA VAL A 193 6.37 -9.25 17.65
C VAL A 193 5.11 -9.99 18.12
N ASN A 194 3.99 -9.84 17.39
CA ASN A 194 2.68 -10.36 17.82
C ASN A 194 2.33 -11.71 17.17
N GLY A 195 3.03 -12.08 16.10
CA GLY A 195 2.75 -13.27 15.28
C GLY A 195 2.94 -14.60 16.01
N CYS A 196 3.79 -14.64 17.04
CA CYS A 196 3.93 -15.82 17.91
C CYS A 196 2.60 -16.24 18.55
N THR A 197 1.66 -15.30 18.73
CA THR A 197 0.33 -15.60 19.27
C THR A 197 -0.71 -15.94 18.21
N MET A 198 -0.37 -15.77 16.92
CA MET A 198 -1.20 -16.00 15.75
C MET A 198 -0.36 -16.60 14.59
N PRO A 199 0.25 -17.78 14.78
CA PRO A 199 1.24 -18.33 13.85
C PRO A 199 0.65 -18.63 12.46
N GLY A 200 -0.63 -19.01 12.38
CA GLY A 200 -1.32 -19.26 11.12
C GLY A 200 -1.48 -17.97 10.31
N LEU A 201 -1.94 -16.90 10.98
CA LEU A 201 -2.05 -15.58 10.36
C LEU A 201 -0.69 -14.95 10.06
N GLU A 202 0.34 -15.19 10.87
CA GLU A 202 1.69 -14.69 10.62
C GLU A 202 2.26 -15.29 9.32
N LYS A 203 2.13 -16.60 9.11
CA LYS A 203 2.55 -17.27 7.87
C LYS A 203 1.81 -16.69 6.65
N LEU A 204 0.50 -16.44 6.77
CA LEU A 204 -0.28 -15.80 5.71
C LEU A 204 0.13 -14.34 5.49
N ALA A 205 0.38 -13.58 6.55
CA ALA A 205 0.84 -12.20 6.49
C ALA A 205 2.18 -12.10 5.77
N LYS A 206 3.16 -12.97 6.09
CA LYS A 206 4.44 -13.05 5.36
C LYS A 206 4.23 -13.33 3.86
N LYS A 207 3.31 -14.23 3.52
CA LYS A 207 2.99 -14.58 2.13
C LYS A 207 2.33 -13.44 1.35
N TYR A 208 1.35 -12.76 1.92
CA TYR A 208 0.58 -11.74 1.21
C TYR A 208 1.20 -10.35 1.27
N LEU A 209 1.79 -9.96 2.40
CA LEU A 209 2.36 -8.61 2.60
C LEU A 209 3.73 -8.41 1.94
N SER A 210 4.38 -9.48 1.46
CA SER A 210 5.65 -9.42 0.72
C SER A 210 5.47 -9.10 -0.76
N CYS A 211 4.26 -9.22 -1.30
CA CYS A 211 4.01 -8.95 -2.71
C CYS A 211 4.10 -7.43 -2.99
N PRO A 212 4.86 -6.99 -4.01
CA PRO A 212 4.85 -5.60 -4.43
C PRO A 212 3.50 -5.25 -5.08
N ALA A 213 3.08 -3.99 -4.97
CA ALA A 213 1.84 -3.52 -5.58
C ALA A 213 2.00 -3.26 -7.09
N THR A 214 3.23 -3.00 -7.53
CA THR A 214 3.56 -2.53 -8.87
C THR A 214 4.80 -3.25 -9.41
N SER A 215 4.96 -3.23 -10.73
CA SER A 215 6.19 -3.64 -11.41
C SER A 215 7.33 -2.62 -11.28
N THR A 216 7.10 -1.45 -10.67
CA THR A 216 8.07 -0.36 -10.57
C THR A 216 9.42 -0.75 -9.96
N PRO A 217 9.52 -1.63 -8.93
CA PRO A 217 10.81 -2.08 -8.43
C PRO A 217 11.63 -2.82 -9.50
N SER A 218 10.97 -3.66 -10.30
CA SER A 218 11.59 -4.38 -11.42
C SER A 218 11.97 -3.42 -12.53
N GLU A 219 11.08 -2.49 -12.91
CA GLU A 219 11.37 -1.46 -13.92
C GLU A 219 12.58 -0.61 -13.52
N ARG A 220 12.70 -0.21 -12.25
CA ARG A 220 13.86 0.55 -11.76
C ARG A 220 15.15 -0.26 -11.87
N LEU A 221 15.11 -1.55 -11.58
CA LEU A 221 16.23 -2.46 -11.76
C LEU A 221 16.64 -2.54 -13.24
N PHE A 222 15.67 -2.71 -14.14
CA PHE A 222 15.92 -2.80 -15.59
C PHE A 222 16.34 -1.48 -16.22
N SER A 223 15.85 -0.34 -15.74
CA SER A 223 16.30 0.98 -16.20
C SER A 223 17.77 1.21 -15.85
N LYS A 224 18.18 0.86 -14.61
CA LYS A 224 19.59 0.92 -14.19
C LYS A 224 20.45 -0.09 -14.97
N ALA A 225 19.92 -1.28 -15.26
CA ALA A 225 20.56 -2.26 -16.11
C ALA A 225 20.79 -1.72 -17.53
N GLY A 226 19.74 -1.15 -18.13
CA GLY A 226 19.76 -0.57 -19.47
C GLY A 226 20.76 0.57 -19.58
N GLU A 227 20.87 1.41 -18.55
CA GLU A 227 21.90 2.45 -18.48
C GLU A 227 23.32 1.85 -18.46
N LEU A 228 23.56 0.82 -17.63
CA LEU A 228 24.86 0.14 -17.57
C LEU A 228 25.24 -0.50 -18.91
N ILE A 229 24.29 -1.11 -19.61
CA ILE A 229 24.50 -1.76 -20.92
C ILE A 229 24.75 -0.71 -22.01
N ASN A 230 23.90 0.33 -22.08
CA ASN A 230 23.96 1.34 -23.14
C ASN A 230 25.16 2.28 -23.01
N GLN A 231 25.45 2.79 -21.80
CA GLN A 231 26.52 3.78 -21.62
C GLN A 231 27.93 3.17 -21.72
N ARG A 232 28.11 1.88 -21.39
CA ARG A 232 29.45 1.27 -21.36
C ARG A 232 29.87 0.56 -22.66
N ARG A 233 29.06 0.60 -23.75
CA ARG A 233 29.26 -0.22 -24.97
C ARG A 233 29.76 -1.63 -24.64
N SER A 234 29.25 -2.18 -23.55
CA SER A 234 29.87 -3.33 -22.93
C SER A 234 29.33 -4.57 -23.63
N ASN A 235 30.21 -5.34 -24.26
CA ASN A 235 29.87 -6.65 -24.81
C ASN A 235 29.68 -7.67 -23.67
N ILE A 236 28.68 -7.42 -22.83
CA ILE A 236 28.28 -8.28 -21.73
C ILE A 236 27.21 -9.22 -22.25
N SER A 237 27.43 -10.52 -22.10
CA SER A 237 26.44 -11.54 -22.43
C SER A 237 25.26 -11.51 -21.45
N ASP A 238 24.08 -11.92 -21.90
CA ASP A 238 22.85 -11.96 -21.09
C ASP A 238 23.03 -12.69 -19.75
N LYS A 239 23.82 -13.77 -19.73
CA LYS A 239 24.15 -14.52 -18.51
C LYS A 239 24.88 -13.66 -17.48
N ASN A 240 25.83 -12.84 -17.94
CA ASN A 240 26.62 -11.97 -17.07
C ASN A 240 25.80 -10.76 -16.59
N ILE A 241 24.85 -10.26 -17.38
CA ILE A 241 23.93 -9.18 -16.97
C ILE A 241 23.13 -9.62 -15.73
N ASN A 242 22.55 -10.82 -15.75
CA ASN A 242 21.77 -11.34 -14.63
C ASN A 242 22.60 -11.43 -13.34
N VAL A 243 23.84 -11.92 -13.43
CA VAL A 243 24.76 -12.02 -12.28
C VAL A 243 25.11 -10.63 -11.75
N VAL A 244 25.44 -9.68 -12.63
CA VAL A 244 25.76 -8.30 -12.23
C VAL A 244 24.57 -7.64 -11.54
N LEU A 245 23.35 -7.81 -12.07
CA LEU A 245 22.14 -7.26 -11.45
C LEU A 245 21.87 -7.86 -10.08
N PHE A 246 22.00 -9.18 -9.96
CA PHE A 246 21.86 -9.88 -8.69
C PHE A 246 22.87 -9.37 -7.65
N LEU A 247 24.15 -9.30 -8.01
CA LEU A 247 25.20 -8.81 -7.11
C LEU A 247 24.97 -7.34 -6.72
N ASN A 248 24.64 -6.47 -7.69
CA ASN A 248 24.40 -5.05 -7.43
C ASN A 248 23.23 -4.82 -6.46
N LYS A 249 22.15 -5.62 -6.58
CA LYS A 249 21.00 -5.49 -5.67
C LYS A 249 21.30 -5.97 -4.24
N ASN A 250 22.17 -6.96 -4.08
CA ASN A 250 22.50 -7.56 -2.77
C ASN A 250 23.69 -6.91 -2.07
N LEU A 251 24.58 -6.22 -2.80
CA LEU A 251 25.69 -5.46 -2.22
C LEU A 251 25.15 -4.14 -1.65
N LYS A 252 24.91 -4.09 -0.34
CA LYS A 252 24.68 -2.85 0.41
C LYS A 252 26.00 -2.06 0.44
N TRP A 253 26.04 -0.90 -0.20
CA TRP A 253 27.06 0.13 0.01
C TRP A 253 26.51 1.19 0.97
#